data_AF-A0A9E3FI77-F1
#
_entry.id   AF-A0A9E3FI77-F1
#
_cell.length_a   1.000
_cell.length_b   1.000
_cell.length_c   1.000
_cell.angle_alpha   90.00
_cell.angle_beta   90.00
_cell.angle_gamma   90.00
#
_symmetry.space_group_name_H-M   'P 1'
#
loop_
_entity.id
_entity.type
_entity.pdbx_description
1 polymer ?
#
loop_
_entity_poly.entity_id
_entity_poly.type
_entity_poly.pdbx_seq_one_letter_code
_entity_poly.pdbx_strand_id
1 'polypeptide(L)' 'MKRKIVCPCGHPMQAADDEELYKVVRRHVDEFHPELNYSKDDIMNMIAQEAMDV' A
#
# COMPACT_ATOMS: atom_id res chain seq x y z
N MET A 1 -11.55 10.98 -0.08
CA MET A 1 -10.65 11.48 0.98
C MET A 1 -9.31 10.83 0.73
N LYS A 2 -8.21 11.59 0.74
CA LYS A 2 -6.91 11.03 0.35
C LYS A 2 -6.43 10.08 1.44
N ARG A 3 -5.76 9.00 1.03
CA ARG A 3 -5.32 7.92 1.91
C ARG A 3 -3.79 7.82 1.85
N LYS A 4 -3.15 7.69 3.01
CA LYS A 4 -1.69 7.59 3.13
C LYS A 4 -1.32 6.38 3.97
N ILE A 5 -0.31 5.63 3.53
CA ILE A 5 0.29 4.51 4.26
C ILE A 5 1.80 4.65 4.27
N VAL A 6 2.46 4.13 5.31
CA VAL A 6 3.91 3.96 5.33
C VAL A 6 4.20 2.47 5.26
N CYS A 7 4.84 2.03 4.18
CA CYS A 7 5.25 0.64 4.02
C CYS A 7 6.26 0.28 5.14
N PRO A 8 6.31 -0.97 5.64
CA PRO A 8 7.29 -1.40 6.62
C PRO A 8 8.76 -1.13 6.22
N CYS A 9 9.05 -1.00 4.93
CA CYS A 9 10.37 -0.59 4.42
C CYS A 9 10.70 0.90 4.66
N GLY A 10 9.77 1.70 5.20
CA GLY A 10 9.89 3.12 5.47
C GLY A 10 9.41 4.04 4.34
N HIS A 11 8.95 3.49 3.21
CA HIS A 11 8.50 4.30 2.07
C HIS A 11 7.05 4.80 2.27
N PRO A 12 6.81 6.13 2.34
CA PRO A 12 5.47 6.66 2.42
C PRO A 12 4.79 6.66 1.04
N MET A 13 3.57 6.16 0.97
CA MET A 13 2.74 6.14 -0.23
C MET A 13 1.40 6.82 0.06
N GLN A 14 0.88 7.57 -0.92
CA GLN A 14 -0.38 8.28 -0.79
C GLN A 14 -1.16 8.21 -2.09
N ALA A 15 -2.48 8.10 -1.98
CA ALA A 15 -3.39 8.08 -3.11
C ALA A 15 -4.72 8.79 -2.80
N ALA A 16 -5.62 8.84 -3.79
CA ALA A 16 -6.91 9.52 -3.68
C ALA A 16 -7.93 8.75 -2.83
N ASP A 17 -7.76 7.43 -2.72
CA ASP A 17 -8.65 6.46 -2.09
C ASP A 17 -7.91 5.12 -1.92
N ASP A 18 -8.56 4.12 -1.31
CA ASP A 18 -7.96 2.81 -1.03
C ASP A 18 -7.66 2.00 -2.29
N GLU A 19 -8.45 2.14 -3.35
CA GLU A 19 -8.24 1.40 -4.61
C GLU A 19 -7.01 1.93 -5.35
N GLU A 20 -6.87 3.25 -5.41
CA GLU A 20 -5.66 3.89 -5.95
C GLU A 20 -4.45 3.60 -5.06
N LEU A 21 -4.62 3.56 -3.73
CA LEU A 21 -3.54 3.21 -2.81
C LEU A 21 -3.07 1.78 -3.00
N TYR A 22 -4.01 0.84 -3.22
CA TYR A 22 -3.70 -0.53 -3.56
C TYR A 22 -2.83 -0.63 -4.81
N LYS A 23 -3.16 0.11 -5.88
CA LYS A 23 -2.35 0.09 -7.11
C LYS A 23 -0.93 0.59 -6.87
N VAL A 24 -0.79 1.65 -6.07
CA VAL A 24 0.53 2.23 -5.71
C VAL A 24 1.33 1.24 -4.88
N VAL A 25 0.75 0.67 -3.82
CA VAL A 25 1.42 -0.30 -2.94
C VAL A 25 1.77 -1.58 -3.70
N ARG A 26 0.85 -2.10 -4.51
CA ARG A 26 1.06 -3.29 -5.34
C ARG A 26 2.25 -3.12 -6.26
N ARG A 27 2.31 -1.98 -6.96
CA ARG A 27 3.43 -1.64 -7.82
C ARG A 27 4.75 -1.55 -7.03
N HIS A 28 4.73 -0.88 -5.89
CA HIS A 28 5.91 -0.77 -5.02
C HIS A 28 6.41 -2.14 -4.57
N VAL A 29 5.52 -3.04 -4.15
CA VAL A 29 5.89 -4.40 -3.74
C VAL A 29 6.45 -5.19 -4.92
N ASP A 30 5.81 -5.18 -6.09
CA ASP A 30 6.30 -5.92 -7.26
C ASP A 30 7.69 -5.41 -7.73
N GLU A 31 7.93 -4.10 -7.66
CA GLU A 31 9.20 -3.50 -8.12
C GLU A 31 10.34 -3.62 -7.08
N PHE A 32 10.05 -3.44 -5.79
CA PHE A 32 11.08 -3.37 -4.73
C PHE A 32 11.16 -4.61 -3.85
N HIS A 33 10.09 -5.41 -3.80
CA HIS A 33 9.96 -6.59 -2.93
C HIS A 33 9.33 -7.80 -3.67
N PRO A 34 9.80 -8.18 -4.87
CA PRO A 34 9.23 -9.31 -5.61
C PRO A 34 9.36 -10.64 -4.86
N GLU A 35 10.32 -10.75 -3.93
CA GLU A 35 10.54 -11.92 -3.09
C GLU A 35 9.44 -12.15 -2.04
N LEU A 36 8.75 -11.08 -1.60
CA LEU A 36 7.73 -11.17 -0.55
C LEU A 36 6.40 -11.71 -1.08
N ASN A 37 6.18 -11.63 -2.39
CA ASN A 37 5.00 -12.15 -3.10
C ASN A 37 3.67 -11.84 -2.37
N TYR A 38 3.49 -10.60 -1.91
CA TYR A 38 2.27 -10.20 -1.20
C TYR A 38 1.04 -10.42 -2.08
N SER A 39 0.05 -11.10 -1.52
CA SER A 39 -1.23 -11.28 -2.21
C SER A 39 -2.03 -9.99 -2.19
N LYS A 40 -3.06 -9.93 -3.04
CA LYS A 40 -4.00 -8.81 -3.03
C LYS A 40 -4.58 -8.57 -1.64
N ASP A 41 -5.01 -9.64 -0.97
CA ASP A 41 -5.60 -9.58 0.37
C ASP A 41 -4.62 -9.08 1.43
N ASP A 42 -3.33 -9.43 1.34
CA ASP A 42 -2.31 -8.92 2.26
C ASP A 42 -2.16 -7.40 2.15
N ILE A 43 -2.09 -6.90 0.91
CA ILE A 43 -1.97 -5.46 0.64
C ILE A 43 -3.23 -4.72 1.08
N MET A 44 -4.41 -5.27 0.79
CA MET A 44 -5.68 -4.66 1.19
C MET A 44 -5.85 -4.64 2.71
N ASN A 45 -5.45 -5.71 3.41
CA ASN A 45 -5.44 -5.73 4.87
C ASN A 45 -4.48 -4.68 5.43
N MET A 46 -3.28 -4.55 4.86
CA MET A 46 -2.32 -3.52 5.26
C MET A 46 -2.89 -2.11 5.10
N ILE A 47 -3.57 -1.84 3.98
CA ILE A 47 -4.24 -0.55 3.74
C ILE A 47 -5.38 -0.31 4.74
N ALA A 48 -6.21 -1.33 4.99
CA ALA A 48 -7.33 -1.21 5.90
C ALA A 48 -6.90 -0.94 7.35
N GLN A 49 -5.76 -1.52 7.78
CA GLN A 49 -5.28 -1.39 9.16
C GLN A 49 -4.37 -0.17 9.37
N GLU A 50 -3.48 0.12 8.41
CA GLU A 50 -2.39 1.08 8.62
C GLU A 50 -2.59 2.40 7.86
N ALA A 51 -3.45 2.45 6.83
CA ALA A 51 -3.62 3.67 6.07
C ALA A 51 -4.50 4.68 6.81
N MET A 52 -4.10 5.95 6.73
CA MET A 52 -4.72 7.08 7.42
C MET A 52 -5.27 8.09 6.41
N ASP A 53 -6.31 8.81 6.79
CA ASP A 53 -6.85 9.93 6.03
C ASP A 53 -5.93 11.16 6.12
N VAL A 54 -5.78 11.88 4.99
CA VAL A 54 -4.94 13.08 4.85
C VAL A 54 -5.60 14.20 4.06
#